data_AF-A0A1Q7GSH1-F1
#
_entry.id   AF-A0A1Q7GSH1-F1
#
_cell.length_a   1.000
_cell.length_b   1.000
_cell.length_c   1.000
_cell.angle_alpha   90.00
_cell.angle_beta   90.00
_cell.angle_gamma   90.00
#
_symmetry.space_group_name_H-M   'P 1'
#
loop_
_entity.id
_entity.type
_entity.pdbx_description
1 polymer ?
#
loop_
_entity_poly.entity_id
_entity_poly.type
_entity_poly.pdbx_seq_one_letter_code
_entity_poly.pdbx_strand_id
1 'polypeptide(L)'
;MTSETTPSSSRTLADRLRSGPLSVREATQICRALLSAIESAHARGVGYGDIRANTVVLEQGRPVLAPMSTTASESPAADVYAVATLLYEAVSGRSWTTGMKPEAADWSGVPRRLRRALRKALSTSPDRRWPNAAAFQRALWVPRPRDTIWPAILVIALAAAIIAAIVFCKPLGLCWERPPGGAGGAGGAADTR
;
A
#
# COMPACT_ATOMS: atom_id res chain seq x y z
N MET A 1 53.46 14.39 11.78
CA MET A 1 52.22 13.58 11.92
C MET A 1 51.05 14.54 11.99
N THR A 2 50.53 14.93 10.83
CA THR A 2 49.34 15.76 10.68
C THR A 2 48.12 14.84 10.76
N SER A 3 47.42 14.84 11.89
CA SER A 3 46.13 14.17 12.00
C SER A 3 45.13 14.90 11.10
N GLU A 4 44.73 14.24 10.01
CA GLU A 4 43.61 14.63 9.17
C GLU A 4 42.38 14.89 10.03
N THR A 5 41.88 16.13 9.97
CA THR A 5 40.55 16.45 10.47
C THR A 5 39.56 16.07 9.37
N THR A 6 39.12 14.81 9.34
CA THR A 6 37.99 14.42 8.48
C THR A 6 36.77 15.22 8.95
N PRO A 7 36.15 16.08 8.13
CA PRO A 7 34.94 16.75 8.55
C PRO A 7 33.87 15.67 8.68
N SER A 8 33.45 15.40 9.92
CA SER A 8 32.20 14.73 10.22
C SER A 8 31.06 15.60 9.69
N SER A 9 30.85 15.57 8.37
CA SER A 9 29.87 16.40 7.68
C SER A 9 28.48 15.89 8.00
N SER A 10 27.99 16.24 9.18
CA SER A 10 26.60 16.06 9.56
C SER A 10 25.74 16.82 8.55
N ARG A 11 25.04 16.08 7.68
CA ARG A 11 24.25 16.61 6.56
C ARG A 11 22.78 16.42 6.88
N THR A 12 21.94 17.43 6.67
CA THR A 12 20.49 17.28 6.92
C THR A 12 19.82 16.47 5.81
N LEU A 13 18.63 15.94 6.09
CA LEU A 13 17.80 15.30 5.06
C LEU A 13 17.47 16.29 3.94
N ALA A 14 17.18 17.55 4.26
CA ALA A 14 16.96 18.61 3.27
C ALA A 14 18.16 18.76 2.34
N ASP A 15 19.38 18.77 2.90
CA ASP A 15 20.58 18.82 2.09
C ASP A 15 20.68 17.62 1.16
N ARG A 16 20.40 16.41 1.66
CA ARG A 16 20.42 15.17 0.85
C ARG A 16 19.39 15.20 -0.28
N LEU A 17 18.21 15.79 -0.06
CA LEU A 17 17.15 15.93 -1.06
C LEU A 17 17.48 16.94 -2.16
N ARG A 18 18.41 17.90 -1.93
CA ARG A 18 18.92 18.78 -3.00
C ARG A 18 19.61 18.03 -4.13
N SER A 19 20.13 16.83 -3.85
CA SER A 19 20.74 15.95 -4.86
C SER A 19 19.69 15.11 -5.62
N GLY A 20 18.40 15.31 -5.35
CA GLY A 20 17.30 14.58 -5.96
C GLY A 20 16.59 13.61 -5.00
N PRO A 21 15.49 13.00 -5.46
CA PRO A 21 14.70 12.07 -4.66
C PRO A 21 15.53 10.86 -4.20
N LEU A 22 15.19 10.34 -3.03
CA LEU A 22 15.78 9.13 -2.48
C LEU A 22 15.26 7.89 -3.20
N SER A 23 16.07 6.83 -3.18
CA SER A 23 15.54 5.51 -3.53
C SER A 23 14.45 5.11 -2.55
N VAL A 24 13.48 4.30 -3.01
CA VAL A 24 12.39 3.80 -2.15
C VAL A 24 12.94 3.08 -0.91
N ARG A 25 14.06 2.37 -1.06
CA ARG A 25 14.73 1.66 0.04
C ARG A 25 15.28 2.64 1.08
N GLU A 26 16.03 3.65 0.65
CA GLU A 26 16.62 4.67 1.53
C GLU A 26 15.53 5.49 2.25
N ALA A 27 14.52 5.97 1.51
CA ALA A 27 13.38 6.68 2.08
C ALA A 27 12.63 5.84 3.12
N THR A 28 12.43 4.55 2.83
CA THR A 28 11.78 3.61 3.75
C THR A 28 12.61 3.37 5.01
N GLN A 29 13.93 3.23 4.88
CA GLN A 29 14.83 3.06 6.02
C GLN A 29 14.79 4.26 6.95
N ILE A 30 14.88 5.48 6.39
CA ILE A 30 14.78 6.73 7.14
C ILE A 30 13.41 6.84 7.81
N CYS A 31 12.32 6.65 7.05
CA CYS A 31 10.95 6.74 7.59
C CYS A 31 10.72 5.75 8.74
N ARG A 32 11.19 4.50 8.62
CA ARG A 32 11.03 3.49 9.68
C ARG A 32 11.77 3.90 10.95
N ALA A 33 13.00 4.41 10.82
CA ALA A 33 13.77 4.88 11.97
C ALA A 33 13.08 6.07 12.66
N LEU A 34 12.58 7.03 11.87
CA LEU A 34 11.81 8.17 12.39
C LEU A 34 10.55 7.71 13.15
N LEU A 35 9.73 6.84 12.56
CA LEU A 35 8.51 6.34 13.22
C LEU A 35 8.81 5.56 14.50
N SER A 36 9.90 4.78 14.53
CA SER A 36 10.31 4.05 15.74
C SER A 36 10.77 5.01 16.85
N ALA A 37 11.49 6.08 16.51
CA ALA A 37 11.92 7.10 17.46
C ALA A 37 10.73 7.85 18.05
N ILE A 38 9.78 8.27 17.21
CA ILE A 38 8.55 8.96 17.60
C ILE A 38 7.68 8.07 18.48
N GLU A 39 7.47 6.81 18.10
CA GLU A 39 6.71 5.85 18.91
C GLU A 39 7.30 5.71 20.33
N SER A 40 8.62 5.60 20.42
CA SER A 40 9.35 5.50 21.69
C SER A 40 9.31 6.80 22.52
N ALA A 41 9.21 7.96 21.88
CA ALA A 41 9.05 9.25 22.56
C ALA A 41 7.61 9.44 23.06
N HIS A 42 6.61 9.13 22.23
CA HIS A 42 5.19 9.19 22.58
C HIS A 42 4.83 8.27 23.73
N ALA A 43 5.44 7.08 23.80
CA ALA A 43 5.28 6.16 24.94
C ALA A 43 5.73 6.77 26.28
N ARG A 44 6.60 7.79 26.25
CA ARG A 44 7.07 8.56 27.42
C ARG A 44 6.36 9.90 27.58
N GLY A 45 5.31 10.16 26.78
CA GLY A 45 4.57 11.43 26.79
C GLY A 45 5.31 12.61 26.16
N VAL A 46 6.33 12.35 25.32
CA VAL A 46 7.15 13.37 24.66
C VAL A 46 6.82 13.43 23.17
N GLY A 47 6.42 14.60 22.66
CA GLY A 47 6.22 14.85 21.23
C GLY A 47 7.49 15.40 20.55
N TYR A 48 7.56 15.30 19.23
CA TYR A 48 8.66 15.90 18.46
C TYR A 48 8.32 17.29 17.92
N GLY A 49 7.14 17.48 17.34
CA GLY A 49 6.55 18.78 17.03
C GLY A 49 7.03 19.49 15.78
N ASP A 50 8.32 19.36 15.48
CA ASP A 50 8.97 20.07 14.38
C ASP A 50 9.79 19.14 13.48
N ILE A 51 9.14 18.08 13.00
CA ILE A 51 9.77 17.13 12.08
C ILE A 51 9.72 17.71 10.66
N ARG A 52 10.87 18.16 10.17
CA ARG A 52 11.07 18.71 8.82
C ARG A 52 12.40 18.24 8.25
N ALA A 53 12.59 18.41 6.94
CA ALA A 53 13.76 17.84 6.28
C ALA A 53 15.06 18.53 6.77
N ASN A 54 14.98 19.79 7.18
CA ASN A 54 16.09 20.56 7.74
C ASN A 54 16.36 20.26 9.22
N THR A 55 15.42 19.64 9.95
CA THR A 55 15.62 19.25 11.36
C THR A 55 16.10 17.81 11.49
N VAL A 56 15.85 16.95 10.50
CA VAL A 56 16.39 15.59 10.44
C VAL A 56 17.85 15.64 10.01
N VAL A 57 18.75 15.24 10.90
CA VAL A 57 20.18 15.11 10.63
C VAL A 57 20.50 13.68 10.22
N LEU A 58 21.34 13.48 9.21
CA LEU A 58 21.80 12.15 8.77
C LEU A 58 23.22 11.90 9.27
N GLU A 59 23.36 11.11 10.32
CA GLU A 59 24.65 10.64 10.82
C GLU A 59 24.95 9.26 10.26
N GLN A 60 25.96 9.13 9.39
CA GLN A 60 26.31 7.86 8.74
C GLN A 60 25.10 7.18 8.05
N GLY A 61 24.18 8.00 7.50
CA GLY A 61 22.95 7.54 6.86
C GLY A 61 21.80 7.20 7.80
N ARG A 62 21.96 7.35 9.12
CA ARG A 62 20.88 7.18 10.10
C ARG A 62 20.25 8.53 10.44
N PRO A 63 18.91 8.64 10.46
CA PRO A 63 18.25 9.87 10.87
C PRO A 63 18.35 10.03 12.39
N VAL A 64 18.80 11.20 12.81
CA VAL A 64 18.88 11.64 14.20
C VAL A 64 17.96 12.84 14.37
N LEU A 65 17.16 12.79 15.43
CA LEU A 65 16.25 13.86 15.84
C LEU A 65 16.32 14.02 17.35
N ALA A 66 16.52 15.25 17.80
CA ALA A 66 16.31 15.62 19.19
C ALA A 66 14.82 15.96 19.40
N PRO A 67 14.18 15.48 20.48
CA PRO A 67 12.83 15.91 20.82
C PRO A 67 12.85 17.41 21.14
N MET A 68 11.96 18.18 20.50
CA MET A 68 11.95 19.63 20.63
C MET A 68 10.92 20.11 21.66
N SER A 69 9.84 19.36 21.85
CA SER A 69 8.75 19.68 22.77
C SER A 69 8.77 18.77 24.00
N THR A 70 8.79 19.38 25.18
CA THR A 70 8.65 18.67 26.47
C THR A 70 7.20 18.54 26.92
N THR A 71 6.25 19.12 26.18
CA THR A 71 4.83 19.07 26.51
C THR A 71 4.11 18.05 25.62
N ALA A 72 3.29 17.19 26.21
CA ALA A 72 2.45 16.21 25.51
C ALA A 72 1.33 16.84 24.66
N SER A 73 1.36 18.17 24.46
CA SER A 73 0.31 18.94 23.78
C SER A 73 0.32 18.74 22.26
N GLU A 74 1.45 18.29 21.70
CA GLU A 74 1.52 17.95 20.29
C GLU A 74 0.96 16.55 20.05
N SER A 75 -0.18 16.51 19.35
CA SER A 75 -0.88 15.28 19.03
C SER A 75 0.03 14.28 18.29
N PRO A 76 0.04 12.98 18.65
CA PRO A 76 0.74 11.95 17.89
C PRO A 76 0.42 11.94 16.39
N ALA A 77 -0.78 12.39 16.01
CA ALA A 77 -1.20 12.53 14.62
C ALA A 77 -0.49 13.68 13.88
N ALA A 78 0.05 14.68 14.58
CA ALA A 78 0.84 15.76 14.02
C ALA A 78 2.24 15.26 13.62
N ASP A 79 2.91 14.51 14.49
CA ASP A 79 4.21 13.90 14.17
C ASP A 79 4.09 12.88 13.03
N VAL A 80 3.00 12.11 12.99
CA VAL A 80 2.67 11.22 11.86
C VAL A 80 2.53 12.00 10.56
N TYR A 81 1.82 13.13 10.58
CA TYR A 81 1.64 13.98 9.41
C TYR A 81 3.01 14.49 8.91
N ALA A 82 3.86 14.96 9.83
CA ALA A 82 5.18 15.47 9.51
C ALA A 82 6.13 14.40 8.94
N VAL A 83 6.10 13.16 9.45
CA VAL A 83 6.85 12.06 8.82
C VAL A 83 6.29 11.70 7.45
N ALA A 84 4.96 11.78 7.27
CA ALA A 84 4.34 11.49 5.99
C ALA A 84 4.69 12.53 4.91
N THR A 85 4.82 13.81 5.28
CA THR A 85 5.32 14.84 4.34
C THR A 85 6.75 14.51 3.94
N LEU A 86 7.64 14.22 4.89
CA LEU A 86 9.02 13.83 4.58
C LEU A 86 9.12 12.62 3.68
N LEU A 87 8.33 11.57 3.94
CA LEU A 87 8.34 10.38 3.10
C LEU A 87 7.85 10.71 1.68
N TYR A 88 6.82 11.55 1.54
CA TYR A 88 6.35 12.02 0.23
C TYR A 88 7.44 12.82 -0.50
N GLU A 89 8.07 13.80 0.16
CA GLU A 89 9.13 14.62 -0.42
C GLU A 89 10.32 13.76 -0.82
N ALA A 90 10.71 12.83 0.05
CA ALA A 90 11.84 11.94 -0.18
C ALA A 90 11.67 11.05 -1.41
N VAL A 91 10.49 10.45 -1.62
CA VAL A 91 10.29 9.54 -2.75
C VAL A 91 9.89 10.25 -4.04
N SER A 92 9.17 11.37 -3.93
CA SER A 92 8.62 12.07 -5.10
C SER A 92 9.51 13.21 -5.60
N GLY A 93 10.41 13.72 -4.77
CA GLY A 93 11.22 14.91 -5.03
C GLY A 93 10.40 16.22 -5.02
N ARG A 94 9.12 16.18 -4.63
CA ARG A 94 8.21 17.33 -4.63
C ARG A 94 7.94 17.75 -3.19
N SER A 95 7.90 19.06 -2.93
CA SER A 95 7.56 19.55 -1.59
C SER A 95 6.07 19.40 -1.30
N TRP A 96 5.74 19.11 -0.04
CA TRP A 96 4.36 19.08 0.43
C TRP A 96 4.00 20.40 1.11
N THR A 97 2.99 21.10 0.60
CA THR A 97 2.49 22.33 1.24
C THR A 97 1.51 22.01 2.36
N THR A 98 1.72 22.57 3.55
CA THR A 98 0.80 22.37 4.69
C THR A 98 -0.62 22.81 4.34
N GLY A 99 -1.61 21.97 4.66
CA GLY A 99 -3.02 22.22 4.35
C GLY A 99 -3.45 21.83 2.93
N MET A 100 -2.51 21.40 2.07
CA MET A 100 -2.83 20.82 0.76
C MET A 100 -3.74 19.59 0.90
N LYS A 101 -4.74 19.48 0.02
CA LYS A 101 -5.58 18.29 -0.08
C LYS A 101 -4.82 17.17 -0.82
N PRO A 102 -4.80 15.93 -0.33
CA PRO A 102 -4.20 14.79 -1.03
C PRO A 102 -4.67 14.58 -2.48
N GLU A 103 -5.89 15.00 -2.80
CA GLU A 103 -6.47 14.90 -4.14
C GLU A 103 -5.81 15.85 -5.14
N ALA A 104 -5.25 16.97 -4.67
CA ALA A 104 -4.58 17.96 -5.50
C ALA A 104 -3.07 17.69 -5.68
N ALA A 105 -2.51 16.75 -4.91
CA ALA A 105 -1.09 16.42 -4.96
C ALA A 105 -0.73 15.51 -6.15
N ASP A 106 0.49 15.65 -6.65
CA ASP A 106 1.03 14.78 -7.71
C ASP A 106 1.65 13.50 -7.12
N TRP A 107 1.05 12.35 -7.42
CA TRP A 107 1.46 11.05 -6.90
C TRP A 107 2.32 10.23 -7.87
N SER A 108 2.71 10.77 -9.02
CA SER A 108 3.43 10.03 -10.07
C SER A 108 4.77 9.45 -9.59
N GLY A 109 5.52 10.18 -8.75
CA GLY A 109 6.77 9.72 -8.14
C GLY A 109 6.62 8.79 -6.93
N VAL A 110 5.39 8.57 -6.44
CA VAL A 110 5.14 7.78 -5.23
C VAL A 110 4.79 6.33 -5.60
N PRO A 111 5.47 5.32 -5.05
CA PRO A 111 5.12 3.91 -5.26
C PRO A 111 3.67 3.59 -4.87
N ARG A 112 2.96 2.84 -5.72
CA ARG A 112 1.52 2.52 -5.53
C ARG A 112 1.19 1.96 -4.14
N ARG A 113 2.09 1.14 -3.59
CA ARG A 113 1.94 0.54 -2.25
C ARG A 113 1.89 1.58 -1.13
N LEU A 114 2.63 2.69 -1.26
CA LEU A 114 2.71 3.75 -0.25
C LEU A 114 1.56 4.75 -0.36
N ARG A 115 1.01 4.98 -1.57
CA ARG A 115 0.01 6.02 -1.85
C ARG A 115 -1.17 5.99 -0.90
N ARG A 116 -1.76 4.81 -0.64
CA ARG A 116 -2.94 4.69 0.23
C ARG A 116 -2.63 5.13 1.67
N ALA A 117 -1.50 4.68 2.21
CA ALA A 117 -1.12 5.01 3.59
C ALA A 117 -0.76 6.50 3.72
N LEU A 118 -0.03 7.04 2.74
CA LEU A 118 0.35 8.45 2.67
C LEU A 118 -0.86 9.38 2.53
N ARG A 119 -1.81 9.08 1.62
CA ARG A 119 -3.04 9.88 1.46
C ARG A 119 -3.82 10.02 2.76
N LYS A 120 -3.91 8.95 3.55
CA LYS A 120 -4.58 9.00 4.86
C LYS A 120 -3.78 9.83 5.87
N ALA A 121 -2.46 9.63 5.94
CA ALA A 121 -1.59 10.36 6.86
C ALA A 121 -1.59 11.88 6.57
N LEU A 122 -1.69 12.26 5.29
CA LEU A 122 -1.67 13.64 4.80
C LEU A 122 -3.05 14.29 4.70
N SER A 123 -4.06 13.71 5.36
CA SER A 123 -5.40 14.31 5.44
C SER A 123 -5.37 15.65 6.16
N THR A 124 -6.13 16.64 5.66
CA THR A 124 -6.25 17.97 6.27
C THR A 124 -6.79 17.89 7.69
N SER A 125 -7.85 17.11 7.91
CA SER A 125 -8.41 16.85 9.26
C SER A 125 -7.51 15.90 10.08
N PRO A 126 -7.05 16.28 11.28
CA PRO A 126 -6.26 15.43 12.17
C PRO A 126 -6.93 14.08 12.50
N ASP A 127 -8.24 14.08 12.74
CA ASP A 127 -9.00 12.88 13.15
C ASP A 127 -9.05 11.79 12.07
N ARG A 128 -8.81 12.17 10.81
CA ARG A 128 -8.77 11.23 9.68
C ARG A 128 -7.39 10.59 9.48
N ARG A 129 -6.36 11.10 10.14
CA ARG A 129 -4.97 10.63 10.03
C ARG A 129 -4.81 9.31 10.77
N TRP A 130 -3.59 8.76 10.77
CA TRP A 130 -3.30 7.62 11.63
C TRP A 130 -3.18 8.11 13.08
N PRO A 131 -3.78 7.41 14.05
CA PRO A 131 -3.82 7.87 15.44
C PRO A 131 -2.45 7.88 16.10
N ASN A 132 -1.49 7.08 15.61
CA ASN A 132 -0.13 6.99 16.14
C ASN A 132 0.85 6.43 15.10
N ALA A 133 2.15 6.53 15.41
CA ALA A 133 3.25 6.03 14.59
C ALA A 133 3.11 4.52 14.28
N ALA A 134 2.75 3.70 15.27
CA ALA A 134 2.57 2.26 15.12
C ALA A 134 1.49 1.88 14.08
N ALA A 135 0.36 2.60 14.07
CA ALA A 135 -0.71 2.40 13.10
C ALA A 135 -0.26 2.79 11.68
N PHE A 136 0.50 3.88 11.55
CA PHE A 136 1.03 4.30 10.26
C PHE A 136 2.10 3.32 9.73
N GLN A 137 3.01 2.89 10.60
CA GLN A 137 4.03 1.87 10.32
C GLN A 137 3.40 0.57 9.80
N ARG A 138 2.38 0.06 10.49
CA ARG A 138 1.65 -1.13 10.01
C ARG A 138 1.02 -0.92 8.63
N ALA A 139 0.47 0.27 8.38
CA ALA A 139 -0.15 0.58 7.10
C ALA A 139 0.82 0.67 5.91
N LEU A 140 2.09 1.00 6.18
CA LEU A 140 3.17 1.11 5.19
C LEU A 140 3.78 -0.25 4.84
N TRP A 141 4.03 -1.11 5.83
CA TRP A 141 4.89 -2.30 5.66
C TRP A 141 4.22 -3.65 5.85
N VAL A 142 3.03 -3.73 6.45
CA VAL A 142 2.33 -5.02 6.54
C VAL A 142 1.83 -5.38 5.14
N PRO A 143 2.28 -6.52 4.55
CA PRO A 143 1.75 -7.00 3.29
C PRO A 143 0.24 -7.23 3.43
N ARG A 144 -0.57 -6.57 2.62
CA ARG A 144 -2.02 -6.81 2.62
C ARG A 144 -2.29 -8.07 1.80
N PRO A 145 -2.92 -9.11 2.37
CA PRO A 145 -3.23 -10.35 1.65
C PRO A 145 -4.32 -10.21 0.58
N ARG A 146 -4.88 -9.00 0.37
CA ARG A 146 -6.05 -8.77 -0.51
C ARG A 146 -5.72 -8.66 -2.00
N ASP A 147 -4.44 -8.64 -2.40
CA ASP A 147 -4.08 -8.17 -3.74
C ASP A 147 -3.72 -9.29 -4.75
N THR A 148 -3.86 -10.59 -4.44
CA THR A 148 -3.39 -11.62 -5.39
C THR A 148 -4.16 -12.94 -5.46
N ILE A 149 -4.75 -13.44 -4.36
CA ILE A 149 -5.23 -14.85 -4.38
C ILE A 149 -6.75 -14.97 -4.61
N TRP A 150 -7.55 -13.98 -4.22
CA TRP A 150 -9.01 -14.05 -4.35
C TRP A 150 -9.55 -14.15 -5.79
N PRO A 151 -9.07 -13.37 -6.78
CA PRO A 151 -9.53 -13.54 -8.16
C PRO A 151 -9.06 -14.88 -8.76
N ALA A 152 -7.87 -15.36 -8.39
CA ALA A 152 -7.36 -16.65 -8.82
C ALA A 152 -8.17 -17.82 -8.22
N ILE A 153 -8.54 -17.74 -6.94
CA ILE A 153 -9.41 -18.73 -6.28
C ILE A 153 -10.79 -18.76 -6.95
N LEU A 154 -11.35 -17.61 -7.31
CA LEU A 154 -12.63 -17.54 -8.03
C LEU A 154 -12.54 -18.17 -9.42
N VAL A 155 -11.46 -17.91 -10.18
CA VAL A 155 -11.23 -18.53 -11.49
C VAL A 155 -11.03 -20.04 -11.37
N ILE A 156 -10.25 -20.50 -10.39
CA ILE A 156 -10.03 -21.93 -10.13
C ILE A 156 -11.33 -22.60 -9.72
N ALA A 157 -12.13 -21.99 -8.84
CA ALA A 157 -13.42 -22.52 -8.41
C ALA A 157 -14.42 -22.57 -9.58
N LEU A 158 -14.47 -21.54 -10.43
CA LEU A 158 -15.31 -21.52 -11.62
C LEU A 158 -14.88 -22.59 -12.62
N ALA A 159 -13.58 -22.72 -12.88
CA ALA A 159 -13.03 -23.77 -13.75
C ALA A 159 -13.35 -25.17 -13.20
N ALA A 160 -13.18 -25.39 -11.89
CA ALA A 160 -13.53 -26.64 -11.24
C ALA A 160 -15.03 -26.95 -11.33
N ALA A 161 -15.90 -25.95 -11.17
CA ALA A 161 -17.35 -26.09 -11.33
C ALA A 161 -17.74 -26.44 -12.78
N ILE A 162 -17.09 -25.81 -13.78
CA ILE A 162 -17.30 -26.12 -15.20
C ILE A 162 -16.84 -27.56 -15.50
N ILE A 163 -15.66 -27.96 -15.03
CA ILE A 163 -15.16 -29.33 -15.20
C ILE A 163 -16.12 -30.34 -14.55
N ALA A 164 -16.56 -30.07 -13.32
CA ALA A 164 -17.54 -30.91 -12.63
C ALA A 164 -18.85 -31.00 -13.44
N ALA A 165 -19.39 -29.88 -13.93
CA ALA A 165 -20.60 -29.87 -14.76
C ALA A 165 -20.42 -30.68 -16.05
N ILE A 166 -19.29 -30.58 -16.75
CA ILE A 166 -19.03 -31.36 -17.98
C ILE A 166 -18.95 -32.85 -17.68
N VAL A 167 -18.26 -33.23 -16.59
CA VAL A 167 -18.11 -34.63 -16.16
C VAL A 167 -19.45 -35.20 -15.68
N PHE A 168 -20.27 -34.43 -14.97
CA PHE A 168 -21.57 -34.84 -14.44
C PHE A 168 -22.74 -34.69 -15.43
N CYS A 169 -22.63 -33.89 -16.50
CA CYS A 169 -23.65 -33.80 -17.55
C CYS A 169 -23.57 -34.95 -18.56
N LYS A 170 -22.40 -35.57 -18.78
CA LYS A 170 -22.28 -36.74 -19.67
C LYS A 170 -23.06 -38.00 -19.24
N PRO A 171 -23.19 -38.36 -17.93
CA PRO A 171 -23.95 -39.54 -17.53
C PRO A 171 -25.48 -39.34 -17.46
N LEU A 172 -26.01 -38.14 -17.68
CA LEU A 172 -27.43 -37.82 -17.50
C LEU A 172 -28.31 -37.90 -18.77
N GLY A 173 -27.80 -38.44 -19.88
CA GLY A 173 -28.66 -38.96 -20.95
C GLY A 173 -29.62 -37.95 -21.61
N LEU A 174 -29.24 -36.67 -21.71
CA LEU A 174 -29.99 -35.70 -22.55
C LEU A 174 -29.68 -35.90 -24.04
N CYS A 175 -29.97 -37.10 -24.55
CA CYS A 175 -30.26 -37.30 -25.96
C CYS A 175 -31.73 -36.96 -26.15
N TRP A 176 -31.98 -35.85 -26.84
CA TRP A 176 -33.31 -35.43 -27.27
C TRP A 176 -33.93 -36.53 -28.14
N GLU A 177 -34.85 -37.32 -27.59
CA GLU A 177 -35.61 -38.30 -28.36
C GLU A 177 -36.43 -37.59 -29.44
N ARG A 178 -36.21 -38.02 -30.68
CA ARG A 178 -36.93 -37.57 -31.86
C ARG A 178 -38.32 -38.20 -31.83
N PRO A 179 -39.44 -37.45 -31.83
CA PRO A 179 -40.75 -38.07 -31.84
C PRO A 179 -40.95 -38.83 -33.15
N PRO A 180 -41.47 -40.07 -33.13
CA PRO A 180 -41.75 -40.83 -34.35
C PRO A 180 -42.95 -40.21 -35.07
N GLY A 181 -42.67 -39.41 -36.11
CA GLY A 181 -43.65 -38.95 -37.07
C GLY A 181 -43.54 -39.73 -38.37
N GLY A 182 -44.62 -40.42 -38.75
CA GLY A 182 -44.87 -40.81 -40.15
C GLY A 182 -45.09 -42.30 -40.39
N ALA A 183 -46.25 -42.84 -39.98
CA ALA A 183 -46.81 -44.02 -40.62
C ALA A 183 -47.48 -43.58 -41.93
N GLY A 184 -46.80 -43.80 -43.05
CA GLY A 184 -47.30 -43.55 -44.40
C GLY A 184 -47.10 -44.78 -45.28
N GLY A 185 -48.17 -45.56 -45.44
CA GLY A 185 -48.58 -46.15 -46.72
C GLY A 185 -47.91 -47.43 -47.24
N ALA A 186 -48.79 -48.27 -47.81
CA ALA A 186 -48.55 -49.43 -48.69
C ALA A 186 -48.06 -50.71 -48.00
N GLY A 187 -48.63 -51.89 -48.21
CA GLY A 187 -49.59 -52.39 -49.20
C GLY A 187 -49.33 -53.90 -49.32
N GLY A 188 -50.37 -54.72 -49.36
CA GLY A 188 -50.17 -56.18 -49.44
C GLY A 188 -51.48 -56.95 -49.39
N ALA A 189 -52.17 -56.96 -50.53
CA ALA A 189 -53.28 -57.86 -50.84
C ALA A 189 -52.76 -59.23 -51.33
N ALA A 190 -53.62 -60.25 -51.18
CA ALA A 190 -53.68 -61.62 -51.75
C ALA A 190 -53.80 -62.65 -50.60
N ASP A 191 -54.95 -63.27 -50.28
CA ASP A 191 -55.96 -64.00 -51.09
C ASP A 191 -55.27 -65.12 -51.90
N THR A 192 -55.54 -66.43 -51.77
CA THR A 192 -56.81 -67.18 -51.74
C THR A 192 -56.54 -68.64 -51.32
N ARG A 193 -57.56 -69.26 -50.70
CA ARG A 193 -57.95 -70.70 -50.66
C ARG A 193 -57.01 -71.77 -50.09
#